data_AF-A0A359LX10-F1
#
_entry.id   AF-A0A359LX10-F1
#
_cell.length_a   1.000
_cell.length_b   1.000
_cell.length_c   1.000
_cell.angle_alpha   90.00
_cell.angle_beta   90.00
_cell.angle_gamma   90.00
#
_symmetry.space_group_name_H-M   'P 1'
#
loop_
_entity.id
_entity.type
_entity.pdbx_description
1 polymer ?
#
loop_
_entity_poly.entity_id
_entity_poly.type
_entity_poly.pdbx_seq_one_letter_code
_entity_poly.pdbx_strand_id
1 'polypeptide(L)' 'PRLLILDECLEALVDARDRDQILATLFDRAAPWTLIAVSADDGVLGRCDRVYELRDGLIEATAAPLVR' A
#
# COMPACT_ATOMS: atom_id res chain seq x y z
N PRO A 1 6.26 -10.49 -12.54
CA PRO A 1 7.14 -9.30 -12.34
C PRO A 1 7.68 -9.35 -10.91
N ARG A 2 8.93 -8.95 -10.66
CA ARG A 2 9.50 -8.94 -9.29
C ARG A 2 9.19 -7.67 -8.49
N LEU A 3 8.71 -6.62 -9.17
CA LEU A 3 8.33 -5.33 -8.58
C LEU A 3 7.03 -4.85 -9.24
N LEU A 4 6.11 -4.35 -8.43
CA LEU A 4 4.87 -3.68 -8.82
C LEU A 4 4.84 -2.30 -8.15
N ILE A 5 4.57 -1.26 -8.93
CA ILE A 5 4.43 0.12 -8.44
C ILE A 5 3.02 0.57 -8.79
N LEU A 6 2.27 1.01 -7.78
CA LEU A 6 0.91 1.51 -7.91
C LEU A 6 0.88 2.96 -7.41
N ASP A 7 0.38 3.85 -8.24
CA ASP A 7 0.31 5.28 -7.94
C ASP A 7 -1.15 5.71 -7.87
N GLU A 8 -1.65 5.91 -6.64
CA GLU A 8 -3.00 6.37 -6.29
C GLU A 8 -4.18 5.55 -6.89
N CYS A 9 -3.90 4.43 -7.56
CA CYS A 9 -4.92 3.71 -8.33
C CYS A 9 -5.85 2.83 -7.48
N LEU A 10 -5.49 2.57 -6.22
CA LEU A 10 -6.28 1.74 -5.30
C LEU A 10 -7.47 2.51 -4.69
N GLU A 11 -7.43 3.83 -4.71
CA GLU A 11 -8.47 4.72 -4.20
C GLU A 11 -9.71 4.73 -5.10
N ALA A 12 -9.53 4.39 -6.39
CA ALA A 12 -10.60 4.29 -7.38
C ALA A 12 -11.47 3.02 -7.23
N LEU A 13 -11.13 2.12 -6.30
CA LEU A 13 -11.88 0.88 -6.07
C LEU A 13 -13.15 1.18 -5.26
N VAL A 14 -14.27 1.35 -5.95
CA VAL A 14 -15.57 1.76 -5.36
C VAL A 14 -16.40 0.59 -4.82
N ASP A 15 -16.28 -0.59 -5.43
CA ASP A 15 -16.99 -1.79 -4.96
C ASP A 15 -16.21 -2.44 -3.80
N ALA A 16 -16.86 -2.53 -2.63
CA ALA A 16 -16.22 -3.03 -1.42
C ALA A 16 -15.77 -4.49 -1.53
N ARG A 17 -16.55 -5.33 -2.22
CA ARG A 17 -16.25 -6.77 -2.33
C ARG A 17 -15.04 -6.99 -3.25
N ASP A 18 -15.05 -6.34 -4.40
CA ASP A 18 -13.95 -6.44 -5.36
C ASP A 18 -12.68 -5.81 -4.79
N ARG A 19 -12.82 -4.68 -4.07
CA ARG A 19 -11.71 -4.01 -3.38
C ARG A 19 -11.00 -4.95 -2.41
N ASP A 20 -11.73 -5.63 -1.54
CA ASP A 20 -11.12 -6.52 -0.54
C ASP A 20 -10.36 -7.69 -1.19
N GLN A 21 -10.89 -8.27 -2.27
CA GLN A 21 -10.23 -9.37 -2.98
C GLN A 21 -8.95 -8.90 -3.71
N ILE A 22 -9.00 -7.73 -4.34
CA ILE A 22 -7.85 -7.13 -5.02
C ILE A 22 -6.76 -6.81 -4.00
N LEU A 23 -7.11 -6.15 -2.90
CA LEU A 23 -6.16 -5.83 -1.83
C LEU A 23 -5.57 -7.10 -1.21
N ALA A 24 -6.38 -8.13 -0.96
CA ALA A 24 -5.86 -9.40 -0.43
C ALA A 24 -4.80 -10.04 -1.34
N THR A 25 -4.97 -9.95 -2.66
CA THR A 25 -4.01 -10.51 -3.63
C THR A 25 -2.74 -9.66 -3.74
N LEU A 26 -2.89 -8.33 -3.78
CA LEU A 26 -1.77 -7.41 -3.96
C LEU A 26 -0.83 -7.40 -2.76
N PHE A 27 -1.39 -7.48 -1.55
CA PHE A 27 -0.68 -7.41 -0.28
C PHE A 27 -0.32 -8.79 0.31
N ASP A 28 -0.57 -9.88 -0.42
CA ASP A 28 -0.14 -11.22 0.01
C ASP A 28 1.40 -11.30 0.02
N ARG A 29 1.98 -11.67 1.17
CA ARG A 29 3.43 -11.87 1.33
C ARG A 29 3.98 -13.05 0.51
N ALA A 30 3.11 -13.97 0.08
CA ALA A 30 3.46 -15.06 -0.82
C ALA A 30 3.45 -14.63 -2.31
N ALA A 31 2.96 -13.43 -2.62
CA ALA A 31 2.96 -12.92 -3.97
C ALA A 31 4.40 -12.78 -4.52
N PRO A 32 4.62 -13.01 -5.82
CA PRO A 32 5.96 -13.06 -6.41
C PRO A 32 6.57 -11.67 -6.66
N TRP A 33 5.96 -10.60 -6.15
CA TRP A 33 6.39 -9.21 -6.35
C TRP A 33 6.66 -8.50 -5.03
N THR A 34 7.63 -7.59 -5.04
CA THR A 34 7.68 -6.47 -4.10
C THR A 34 6.67 -5.42 -4.54
N LEU A 35 5.88 -4.88 -3.61
CA LEU A 35 4.89 -3.84 -3.88
C LEU A 35 5.37 -2.48 -3.34
N ILE A 36 5.26 -1.45 -4.17
CA ILE A 36 5.33 -0.04 -3.76
C ILE A 36 3.98 0.58 -4.08
N ALA A 37 3.30 1.12 -3.08
CA ALA A 37 2.03 1.82 -3.25
C ALA A 37 2.17 3.26 -2.79
N VAL A 38 1.74 4.20 -3.63
CA VAL A 38 1.54 5.62 -3.28
C VAL A 38 0.05 5.81 -3.05
N SER A 39 -0.33 6.29 -1.86
CA SER A 39 -1.72 6.34 -1.42
C SER A 39 -1.86 7.30 -0.23
N ALA A 40 -2.97 8.01 -0.17
CA ALA A 40 -3.40 8.74 1.03
C ALA A 40 -4.39 7.93 1.90
N ASP A 41 -4.89 6.79 1.40
CA ASP A 41 -5.81 5.90 2.13
C ASP A 41 -5.10 5.13 3.26
N ASP A 42 -5.43 5.44 4.52
CA ASP A 42 -4.91 4.77 5.72
C ASP A 42 -5.12 3.24 5.71
N GLY A 43 -6.18 2.76 5.08
CA GLY A 43 -6.45 1.33 4.92
C GLY A 43 -5.43 0.66 4.01
N VAL A 44 -5.02 1.32 2.92
CA VAL A 44 -3.96 0.83 2.04
C VAL A 44 -2.61 0.90 2.78
N LEU A 45 -2.31 2.04 3.40
CA LEU A 45 -1.06 2.25 4.14
C LEU A 45 -0.89 1.24 5.28
N GLY A 46 -1.95 0.93 6.02
CA GLY A 46 -1.95 -0.04 7.11
C GLY A 46 -1.71 -1.49 6.69
N ARG A 47 -1.76 -1.80 5.39
CA ARG A 47 -1.44 -3.13 4.84
C ARG A 47 0.03 -3.25 4.41
N CYS A 48 0.75 -2.14 4.33
CA CYS A 48 2.16 -2.14 3.94
C CYS A 48 3.07 -2.62 5.08
N ASP A 49 4.11 -3.38 4.75
CA ASP A 49 5.13 -3.78 5.74
C ASP A 49 5.96 -2.58 6.24
N ARG A 50 6.05 -1.50 5.45
CA ARG A 50 6.73 -0.26 5.76
C ARG A 50 5.98 0.91 5.12
N VAL A 51 5.92 2.03 5.83
CA VAL A 51 5.31 3.28 5.35
C VAL A 51 6.36 4.39 5.45
N TYR A 52 6.43 5.19 4.39
CA TYR A 52 7.30 6.36 4.31
C TYR A 52 6.45 7.56 3.90
N GLU A 53 6.79 8.72 4.45
CA GLU A 53 6.19 9.99 4.06
C GLU A 53 7.09 10.68 3.03
N LEU A 54 6.49 11.12 1.91
CA LEU A 54 7.16 11.98 0.95
C LEU A 54 6.78 13.43 1.24
N ARG A 55 7.74 14.21 1.74
CA ARG A 55 7.54 15.62 2.10
C ARG A 55 8.68 16.46 1.55
N ASP A 56 8.34 17.52 0.82
CA ASP A 56 9.32 18.45 0.23
C ASP A 56 10.41 17.74 -0.63
N GLY A 57 10.04 16.67 -1.33
CA GLY A 57 10.95 15.86 -2.15
C GLY A 57 11.86 14.92 -1.36
N LEU A 58 11.67 14.81 -0.04
CA LEU A 58 12.40 13.93 0.86
C LEU A 58 11.52 12.78 1.32
N ILE A 59 12.12 11.60 1.45
CA ILE A 59 11.45 10.40 1.96
C ILE A 59 11.89 10.20 3.40
N GLU A 60 10.93 10.25 4.31
CA GLU A 60 11.14 10.04 5.74
C GLU A 60 10.41 8.77 6.19
N ALA A 61 11.06 7.93 7.00
CA ALA A 61 10.39 6.78 7.58
C ALA A 61 9.33 7.27 8.58
N THR A 62 8.08 6.87 8.38
CA THR A 62 7.04 7.18 9.36
C THR A 62 7.37 6.42 10.64
N ALA A 63 7.45 7.12 11.78
CA ALA A 63 7.48 6.45 13.08
C ALA A 63 6.16 5.69 13.21
N ALA A 64 6.20 4.37 13.04
CA ALA A 64 5.01 3.54 12.94
C ALA A 64 4.01 3.83 14.09
N PRO A 65 2.70 3.92 13.83
CA PRO A 65 1.74 3.68 14.89
C PRO A 65 1.93 2.21 15.31
N LEU A 66 2.35 1.97 16.55
CA LEU A 66 2.33 0.65 17.16
C LEU A 66 0.87 0.22 17.32
N VAL A 67 0.28 -0.42 16.32
CA VAL A 67 -0.91 -1.25 16.52
C VAL A 67 -0.74 -2.54 15.71
N ARG A 68 -0.61 -3.65 16.45
CA ARG A 68 -0.68 -5.02 15.95
C ARG A 68 -2.14 -5.46 15.82
#